data_AF-A0A317Z6D2-F1
#
_entry.id   AF-A0A317Z6D2-F1
#
_cell.length_a   1.000
_cell.length_b   1.000
_cell.length_c   1.000
_cell.angle_alpha   90.00
_cell.angle_beta   90.00
_cell.angle_gamma   90.00
#
_symmetry.space_group_name_H-M   'P 1'
#
loop_
_entity.id
_entity.type
_entity.pdbx_description
1 polymer ?
#
loop_
_entity_poly.entity_id
_entity_poly.type
_entity_poly.pdbx_seq_one_letter_code
_entity_poly.pdbx_strand_id
1 'polypeptide(L)'
;GYQALLKFEDVRIVRDMRNSVNRLVNCETANLNKTVSAAMKQVESIQLIDQEIGIDNLPDRLREVARLRIEHQDVSLKELGEMVSTGTISKSGINHRLRKLNEMADKIRSGEPFEV
;
A
#
# COMPACT_ATOMS: atom_id res chain seq x y z
N GLY A 1 8.96 37.30 39.05
CA GLY A 1 9.54 36.15 39.78
C GLY A 1 8.53 35.02 39.84
N TYR A 2 8.99 33.78 39.64
CA TYR A 2 8.28 32.48 39.73
C TYR A 2 6.99 32.28 38.91
N GLN A 3 5.94 33.10 39.09
CA GLN A 3 4.68 32.98 38.32
C GLN A 3 4.85 33.17 36.81
N ALA A 4 5.73 34.08 36.38
CA ALA A 4 6.03 34.28 34.96
C ALA A 4 6.82 33.10 34.35
N LEU A 5 7.66 32.43 35.15
CA LEU A 5 8.41 31.25 34.73
C LEU A 5 7.49 30.04 34.59
N LEU A 6 6.62 29.80 35.57
CA LEU A 6 5.61 28.73 35.51
C LEU A 6 4.70 28.88 34.28
N LYS A 7 4.17 30.08 34.04
CA LYS A 7 3.35 30.35 32.83
C LYS A 7 4.13 30.14 31.53
N PHE A 8 5.42 30.48 31.50
CA PHE A 8 6.26 30.24 30.33
C PHE A 8 6.49 28.74 30.08
N GLU A 9 6.73 27.97 31.14
CA GLU A 9 6.88 26.52 31.04
C GLU A 9 5.58 25.83 30.64
N ASP A 10 4.44 26.25 31.17
CA ASP A 10 3.12 25.73 30.78
C ASP A 10 2.85 25.93 29.28
N VAL A 11 3.15 27.13 28.75
CA VAL A 11 3.02 27.42 27.31
C VAL A 11 3.97 26.55 26.49
N ARG A 12 5.22 26.35 26.95
CA ARG A 12 6.19 25.48 26.29
C ARG A 12 5.72 24.03 26.26
N ILE A 13 5.25 23.49 27.40
CA ILE A 13 4.75 22.12 27.53
C ILE A 13 3.57 21.89 26.58
N VAL A 14 2.57 22.79 26.59
CA VAL A 14 1.40 22.67 25.70
C VAL A 14 1.80 22.74 24.23
N ARG A 15 2.75 23.62 23.88
CA ARG A 15 3.26 23.72 22.51
C ARG A 15 3.98 22.45 22.08
N ASP A 16 4.82 21.86 22.94
CA ASP A 16 5.59 20.67 22.62
C ASP A 16 4.70 19.42 22.51
N MET A 17 3.65 19.33 23.35
CA MET A 17 2.59 18.34 23.21
C MET A 17 1.85 18.48 21.88
N ARG A 18 1.39 19.69 21.54
CA ARG A 18 0.73 19.97 20.25
C ARG A 18 1.62 19.62 19.06
N ASN A 19 2.90 19.99 19.11
CA ASN A 19 3.85 19.65 18.06
C ASN A 19 4.05 18.14 17.92
N SER A 20 4.10 17.41 19.04
CA SER A 20 4.22 15.94 19.03
C SER A 20 2.99 15.28 18.42
N VAL A 21 1.78 15.74 18.79
CA VAL A 21 0.51 15.27 18.20
C VAL A 21 0.44 15.59 16.71
N ASN A 22 0.77 16.82 16.30
CA ASN A 22 0.78 17.21 14.89
C ASN A 22 1.75 16.35 14.06
N ARG A 23 2.94 16.05 14.59
CA ARG A 23 3.88 15.14 13.92
C ARG A 23 3.31 13.73 13.78
N LEU A 24 2.69 13.19 14.83
CA LEU A 24 2.09 11.86 14.80
C LEU A 24 0.98 11.78 13.75
N VAL A 25 0.01 12.70 13.80
CA VAL A 25 -1.12 12.73 12.87
C VAL A 25 -0.65 12.95 11.43
N ASN A 26 0.34 13.82 11.20
CA ASN A 26 0.89 14.03 9.86
C ASN A 26 1.57 12.77 9.33
N CYS A 27 2.34 12.05 10.17
CA CYS A 27 2.96 10.80 9.78
C CYS A 27 1.93 9.71 9.44
N GLU A 28 0.88 9.56 10.25
CA GLU A 28 -0.20 8.60 10.00
C GLU A 28 -0.96 8.94 8.72
N THR A 29 -1.32 10.21 8.52
CA THR A 29 -1.99 10.69 7.31
C THR A 29 -1.13 10.45 6.07
N ALA A 30 0.16 10.76 6.14
CA ALA A 30 1.09 10.52 5.03
C ALA A 30 1.25 9.02 4.73
N ASN A 31 1.30 8.16 5.76
CA ASN A 31 1.38 6.72 5.59
C ASN A 31 0.09 6.12 5.00
N LEU A 32 -1.07 6.63 5.42
CA LEU A 32 -2.37 6.24 4.88
C LEU A 32 -2.48 6.64 3.41
N ASN A 33 -2.14 7.88 3.06
CA ASN A 33 -2.15 8.34 1.67
C ASN A 33 -1.24 7.51 0.76
N LYS A 34 -0.03 7.16 1.24
CA LYS A 34 0.88 6.27 0.51
C LYS A 34 0.29 4.88 0.29
N THR A 35 -0.38 4.34 1.31
CA THR A 35 -0.99 3.00 1.27
C THR A 35 -2.16 2.97 0.28
N VAL A 36 -3.05 3.97 0.35
CA VAL A 36 -4.19 4.11 -0.57
C VAL A 36 -3.69 4.27 -2.01
N SER A 37 -2.74 5.18 -2.24
CA SER A 37 -2.17 5.40 -3.57
C SER A 37 -1.53 4.14 -4.14
N ALA A 38 -0.84 3.35 -3.30
CA ALA A 38 -0.24 2.09 -3.73
C ALA A 38 -1.30 1.03 -4.09
N ALA A 39 -2.37 0.92 -3.30
CA ALA A 39 -3.46 -0.01 -3.58
C ALA A 39 -4.18 0.34 -4.91
N MET A 40 -4.47 1.62 -5.14
CA MET A 40 -5.08 2.07 -6.40
C MET A 40 -4.20 1.75 -7.61
N LYS A 41 -2.88 2.02 -7.53
CA LYS A 41 -1.93 1.67 -8.59
C LYS A 41 -1.88 0.18 -8.87
N GLN A 42 -1.96 -0.66 -7.82
CA GLN A 42 -1.99 -2.11 -7.98
C GLN A 42 -3.24 -2.55 -8.76
N VAL A 43 -4.41 -2.02 -8.40
CA VAL A 43 -5.67 -2.33 -9.09
C VAL A 43 -5.60 -1.90 -10.56
N GLU A 44 -5.13 -0.69 -10.84
CA GLU A 44 -4.98 -0.18 -12.21
C GLU A 44 -4.04 -1.05 -13.05
N SER A 45 -2.87 -1.42 -12.50
CA SER A 45 -1.92 -2.31 -13.19
C SER A 45 -2.53 -3.69 -13.48
N ILE A 46 -3.28 -4.25 -12.53
CA ILE A 46 -3.93 -5.56 -12.74
C ILE A 46 -5.03 -5.45 -13.79
N GLN A 47 -5.83 -4.38 -13.78
CA GLN A 47 -6.87 -4.14 -14.80
C GLN A 47 -6.27 -3.98 -16.20
N LEU A 48 -5.13 -3.29 -16.32
CA LEU A 48 -4.42 -3.18 -17.59
C LEU A 48 -3.96 -4.56 -18.09
N ILE A 49 -3.37 -5.38 -17.23
CA ILE A 49 -2.98 -6.75 -17.57
C ILE A 49 -4.20 -7.56 -18.03
N ASP A 50 -5.32 -7.43 -17.34
CA ASP A 50 -6.56 -8.14 -17.70
C ASP A 50 -7.09 -7.74 -19.08
N GLN A 51 -7.02 -6.45 -19.42
CA GLN A 51 -7.46 -5.94 -20.72
C GLN A 51 -6.58 -6.42 -21.87
N GLU A 52 -5.27 -6.52 -21.65
CA GLU A 52 -4.30 -6.80 -22.71
C GLU A 52 -4.06 -8.29 -22.94
N ILE A 53 -3.93 -9.06 -21.86
CA ILE A 53 -3.66 -10.50 -21.95
C ILE A 53 -4.70 -11.36 -21.22
N GLY A 54 -5.56 -10.79 -20.38
CA GLY A 54 -6.44 -11.54 -19.50
C GLY A 54 -5.74 -12.06 -18.26
N ILE A 55 -6.33 -11.86 -17.08
CA ILE A 55 -5.83 -12.34 -15.79
C ILE A 55 -5.63 -13.86 -15.79
N ASP A 56 -6.45 -14.60 -16.54
CA ASP A 56 -6.38 -16.07 -16.61
C ASP A 56 -5.11 -16.60 -17.26
N ASN A 57 -4.42 -15.78 -18.06
CA ASN A 57 -3.15 -16.16 -18.66
C ASN A 57 -1.98 -15.98 -17.69
N LEU A 58 -2.15 -15.27 -16.57
CA LEU A 58 -1.09 -15.13 -15.56
C LEU A 58 -0.73 -16.49 -14.92
N PRO A 59 0.53 -16.67 -14.48
CA PRO A 59 0.91 -17.81 -13.64
C PRO A 59 0.02 -17.89 -12.39
N ASP A 60 -0.34 -19.10 -11.96
CA ASP A 60 -1.36 -19.33 -10.92
C ASP A 60 -1.13 -18.47 -9.66
N ARG A 61 0.13 -18.33 -9.23
CA ARG A 61 0.52 -17.54 -8.04
C ARG A 61 0.27 -16.04 -8.20
N LEU A 62 0.40 -15.50 -9.41
CA LEU A 62 0.14 -14.09 -9.72
C LEU A 62 -1.35 -13.88 -9.97
N ARG A 63 -2.00 -14.79 -10.68
CA ARG A 63 -3.45 -14.79 -10.96
C ARG A 63 -4.26 -14.72 -9.68
N GLU A 64 -3.92 -15.56 -8.69
CA GLU A 64 -4.61 -15.58 -7.40
C GLU A 64 -4.52 -14.23 -6.68
N VAL A 65 -3.31 -13.64 -6.61
CA VAL A 65 -3.11 -12.34 -5.96
C VAL A 65 -3.77 -11.20 -6.73
N ALA A 66 -3.76 -11.26 -8.06
CA ALA A 66 -4.43 -10.31 -8.93
C ALA A 66 -5.94 -10.28 -8.66
N ARG A 67 -6.58 -11.45 -8.62
CA ARG A 67 -8.01 -11.59 -8.31
C ARG A 67 -8.34 -11.09 -6.92
N LEU A 68 -7.61 -11.55 -5.89
CA LEU A 68 -7.84 -11.12 -4.51
C LEU A 68 -7.69 -9.60 -4.32
N ARG A 69 -6.70 -8.98 -4.97
CA ARG A 69 -6.50 -7.53 -4.87
C ARG A 69 -7.63 -6.72 -5.54
N ILE A 70 -8.21 -7.21 -6.63
CA ILE A 70 -9.37 -6.58 -7.28
C ILE A 70 -10.63 -6.73 -6.44
N GLU A 71 -10.85 -7.93 -5.90
CA GLU A 71 -12.04 -8.26 -5.08
C GLU A 71 -12.03 -7.52 -3.74
N HIS A 72 -10.85 -7.41 -3.13
CA HIS A 72 -10.65 -6.75 -1.85
C HIS A 72 -9.65 -5.61 -2.05
N GLN A 73 -10.10 -4.38 -2.28
CA GLN A 73 -9.24 -3.20 -2.57
C GLN A 73 -8.85 -2.39 -1.34
N ASP A 74 -9.58 -2.57 -0.26
CA ASP A 74 -9.44 -1.89 1.03
C ASP A 74 -8.59 -2.65 2.04
N VAL A 75 -8.39 -3.95 1.82
CA VAL A 75 -7.59 -4.80 2.73
C VAL A 75 -6.09 -4.56 2.59
N SER A 76 -5.38 -4.82 3.68
CA SER A 76 -3.92 -4.73 3.74
C SER A 76 -3.24 -5.90 3.02
N LEU A 77 -1.96 -5.74 2.68
CA LEU A 77 -1.16 -6.81 2.09
C LEU A 77 -0.99 -8.04 2.99
N LYS A 78 -1.13 -7.87 4.31
CA LYS A 78 -1.06 -8.98 5.26
C LYS A 78 -2.35 -9.81 5.17
N GLU A 79 -3.50 -9.14 5.22
CA GLU A 79 -4.81 -9.79 5.11
C GLU A 79 -4.98 -10.47 3.75
N LEU A 80 -4.52 -9.87 2.65
CA LEU A 80 -4.47 -10.55 1.35
C LEU A 80 -3.67 -11.86 1.42
N GLY A 81 -2.59 -11.89 2.18
CA GLY A 81 -1.78 -13.09 2.37
C GLY A 81 -2.46 -14.18 3.18
N GLU A 82 -3.41 -13.81 4.04
CA GLU A 82 -4.23 -14.74 4.83
C GLU A 82 -5.41 -15.30 4.01
N MET A 83 -5.82 -14.61 2.94
CA MET A 83 -6.91 -15.03 2.04
C MET A 83 -6.48 -15.99 0.91
N VAL A 84 -5.18 -16.24 0.75
CA VAL A 84 -4.65 -17.10 -0.30
C VAL A 84 -5.03 -18.56 -0.05
N SER A 85 -5.60 -19.21 -1.07
CA SER A 85 -6.13 -20.58 -1.00
C SER A 85 -5.04 -21.65 -0.85
N THR A 86 -3.84 -21.37 -1.38
CA THR A 86 -2.69 -22.29 -1.33
C THR A 86 -1.92 -22.25 0.00
N GLY A 87 -2.41 -21.47 0.98
CA GLY A 87 -1.84 -21.30 2.31
C GLY A 87 -1.46 -19.85 2.62
N THR A 88 -1.06 -19.58 3.85
CA THR A 88 -0.73 -18.22 4.29
C THR A 88 0.56 -17.71 3.67
N ILE A 89 0.50 -16.53 3.05
CA ILE A 89 1.66 -15.83 2.48
C ILE A 89 2.00 -14.63 3.36
N SER A 90 3.29 -14.39 3.58
CA SER A 90 3.74 -13.19 4.29
C SER A 90 3.40 -11.91 3.52
N LYS A 91 3.28 -10.79 4.24
CA LYS A 91 3.16 -9.45 3.65
C LYS A 91 4.22 -9.19 2.56
N SER A 92 5.46 -9.60 2.78
CA SER A 92 6.55 -9.42 1.81
C SER A 92 6.37 -10.28 0.56
N GLY A 93 5.85 -11.51 0.72
CA GLY A 93 5.54 -12.40 -0.40
C GLY A 93 4.43 -11.84 -1.30
N ILE A 94 3.35 -11.32 -0.71
CA ILE A 94 2.28 -10.63 -1.46
C ILE A 94 2.82 -9.39 -2.16
N ASN A 95 3.58 -8.55 -1.44
CA ASN A 95 4.18 -7.35 -2.01
C ASN A 95 5.07 -7.68 -3.22
N HIS A 96 5.85 -8.76 -3.14
CA HIS A 96 6.70 -9.20 -4.25
C HIS A 96 5.89 -9.62 -5.48
N ARG A 97 4.77 -10.32 -5.29
CA ARG A 97 3.85 -10.69 -6.38
C ARG A 97 3.19 -9.48 -7.03
N LEU A 98 2.71 -8.53 -6.22
CA LEU A 98 2.14 -7.28 -6.73
C LEU A 98 3.18 -6.40 -7.44
N ARG A 99 4.43 -6.41 -6.99
CA ARG A 99 5.53 -5.73 -7.69
C ARG A 99 5.76 -6.32 -9.08
N LYS A 100 5.75 -7.66 -9.21
CA LYS A 100 5.84 -8.32 -10.53
C LYS A 100 4.68 -7.97 -11.44
N LEU A 101 3.47 -7.88 -10.92
CA LEU A 101 2.30 -7.42 -11.68
C LEU A 101 2.49 -5.97 -12.15
N ASN A 102 2.96 -5.06 -11.29
CA ASN A 102 3.27 -3.70 -11.71
C ASN A 102 4.37 -3.65 -12.79
N GLU A 103 5.45 -4.43 -12.64
CA GLU A 103 6.52 -4.51 -13.65
C GLU A 103 6.00 -5.02 -15.00
N MET A 104 5.08 -5.97 -15.00
CA MET A 104 4.42 -6.46 -16.21
C MET A 104 3.54 -5.38 -16.84
N ALA A 105 2.72 -4.69 -16.04
CA ALA A 105 1.91 -3.58 -16.50
C ALA A 105 2.76 -2.42 -17.08
N ASP A 106 3.92 -2.14 -16.47
CA ASP A 106 4.84 -1.12 -16.98
C ASP A 106 5.43 -1.51 -18.34
N LYS A 107 5.77 -2.79 -18.54
CA LYS A 107 6.21 -3.29 -19.86
C LYS A 107 5.12 -3.21 -20.91
N ILE A 108 3.87 -3.52 -20.53
CA ILE A 108 2.70 -3.33 -21.40
C ILE A 108 2.58 -1.87 -21.82
N ARG A 109 2.67 -0.92 -20.86
CA ARG A 109 2.61 0.53 -21.14
C ARG A 109 3.73 1.01 -22.06
N SER A 110 4.93 0.46 -21.93
CA SER A 110 6.08 0.83 -22.77
C SER A 110 6.12 0.10 -24.12
N GLY A 111 5.22 -0.87 -24.36
CA GLY A 111 5.26 -1.72 -25.55
C GLY A 111 6.47 -2.66 -25.58
N GLU A 112 7.11 -2.88 -24.44
CA GLU A 112 8.24 -3.80 -24.31
C GLU A 112 7.74 -5.26 -24.30
N PRO A 113 8.53 -6.19 -24.87
CA PRO A 113 8.23 -7.60 -24.74
C PRO A 113 8.29 -8.03 -23.27
N PHE A 114 7.29 -8.79 -22.85
CA PHE A 114 7.22 -9.39 -21.53
C PHE A 114 6.86 -10.87 -21.65
N GLU A 115 7.32 -11.64 -20.67
CA GLU A 115 6.99 -13.06 -20.55
C GLU A 115 5.87 -13.21 -19.52
N VAL A 116 4.93 -14.09 -19.83
CA VAL A 116 3.81 -14.44 -18.96
C VAL A 116 4.19 -15.62 -18.09
#